data_AF-A0A9W9M8D3-F1
#
_entry.id   AF-A0A9W9M8D3-F1
#
_cell.length_a   1.000
_cell.length_b   1.000
_cell.length_c   1.000
_cell.angle_alpha   90.00
_cell.angle_beta   90.00
_cell.angle_gamma   90.00
#
_symmetry.space_group_name_H-M   'P 1'
#
loop_
_entity.id
_entity.type
_entity.pdbx_description
1 polymer ?
#
loop_
_entity_poly.entity_id
_entity_poly.type
_entity_poly.pdbx_seq_one_letter_code
_entity_poly.pdbx_strand_id
1 'polypeptide(L)'
;MVYRRSHNKSRHGCTNCKRRRVKCDEQRPNCTICTQRQEECVYSSEVPYFFAGKQSRKPSRNKQSPTTGQTSNAASVPEDEASALLHQIGSAQISTGPVLNMEELELELQWIMQTHKLLARNEETRKVWETLVLQEALQEPFLMHGILGLSALHLSHLRADNSQAKWLSIAMSHKNVAISMFSEQLSNIDRSNVKAMMSFAGLVVAFGLGSALTSGSPEGPSLNSLIEIFTLSRGVQAVVNAEPEFLRQSNFAPLFDVTPPQVSWPDHILVAFDRLEKLNVQCGQQFAHHNTAVYERVINYSRELAAFTLLQPTSMTLTSGFAIRAPEVYLSDLTSGQLYSLVVLAHYCGFLHMARENWCVGSWGRVVLGEIQQLLPPDWQHHIEWPVKQVWE
;
A
#
# COMPACT_ATOMS: atom_id res chain seq x y z
N MET A 1 -22.09 -50.57 -20.71
CA MET A 1 -21.84 -49.12 -20.49
C MET A 1 -20.40 -48.80 -20.90
N VAL A 2 -20.15 -47.68 -21.57
CA VAL A 2 -18.77 -47.21 -21.85
C VAL A 2 -18.34 -46.29 -20.71
N TYR A 3 -17.39 -46.72 -19.89
CA TYR A 3 -16.88 -45.94 -18.77
C TYR A 3 -15.97 -44.81 -19.26
N ARG A 4 -16.36 -43.55 -19.08
CA ARG A 4 -15.49 -42.41 -19.39
C ARG A 4 -14.31 -42.42 -18.42
N ARG A 5 -13.09 -42.62 -18.92
CA ARG A 5 -11.86 -42.49 -18.13
C ARG A 5 -11.77 -41.08 -17.53
N SER A 6 -11.43 -41.00 -16.24
CA SER A 6 -11.15 -39.71 -15.60
C SER A 6 -9.87 -39.13 -16.19
N HIS A 7 -9.94 -37.91 -16.74
CA HIS A 7 -8.79 -37.20 -17.26
C HIS A 7 -8.18 -36.31 -16.18
N ASN A 8 -6.89 -36.48 -15.91
CA ASN A 8 -6.16 -35.65 -14.96
C ASN A 8 -6.11 -34.20 -15.49
N LYS A 9 -6.65 -33.25 -14.73
CA LYS A 9 -6.85 -31.87 -15.16
C LYS A 9 -5.54 -31.08 -15.04
N SER A 10 -5.08 -30.53 -16.16
CA SER A 10 -4.03 -29.50 -16.20
C SER A 10 -4.47 -28.31 -15.32
N ARG A 11 -3.70 -28.03 -14.25
CA ARG A 11 -4.00 -26.94 -13.31
C ARG A 11 -3.54 -25.59 -13.87
N HIS A 12 -2.38 -25.54 -14.52
CA HIS A 12 -1.73 -24.29 -14.96
C HIS A 12 -1.87 -24.04 -16.47
N GLY A 13 -2.62 -24.87 -17.19
CA GLY A 13 -2.91 -24.70 -18.61
C GLY A 13 -3.46 -23.33 -19.01
N CYS A 14 -3.18 -22.92 -20.25
CA CYS A 14 -3.57 -21.63 -20.78
C CYS A 14 -5.10 -21.45 -20.83
N THR A 15 -5.54 -20.18 -20.88
CA THR A 15 -6.96 -19.81 -20.87
C THR A 15 -7.72 -20.44 -22.04
N ASN A 16 -7.10 -20.53 -23.22
CA ASN A 16 -7.73 -21.13 -24.41
C ASN A 16 -7.92 -22.65 -24.29
N CYS A 17 -6.94 -23.40 -23.81
CA CYS A 17 -7.12 -24.84 -23.54
C CYS A 17 -8.16 -25.09 -22.44
N LYS A 18 -8.17 -24.29 -21.36
CA LYS A 18 -9.19 -24.35 -20.29
C LYS A 18 -10.59 -24.04 -20.82
N ARG A 19 -10.76 -22.94 -21.56
CA ARG A 19 -12.02 -22.52 -22.23
C ARG A 19 -12.57 -23.63 -23.12
N ARG A 20 -11.70 -24.26 -23.92
CA ARG A 20 -12.05 -25.33 -24.86
C ARG A 20 -12.08 -26.73 -24.23
N ARG A 21 -11.86 -26.85 -22.91
CA ARG A 21 -11.89 -28.09 -22.11
C ARG A 21 -10.98 -29.20 -22.64
N VAL A 22 -9.83 -28.83 -23.22
CA VAL A 22 -8.78 -29.75 -23.70
C VAL A 22 -7.57 -29.73 -22.77
N LYS A 23 -6.80 -30.83 -22.72
CA LYS A 23 -5.59 -30.91 -21.89
C LYS A 23 -4.50 -30.01 -22.48
N CYS A 24 -4.07 -28.99 -21.74
CA CYS A 24 -2.87 -28.23 -22.06
C CYS A 24 -1.60 -29.06 -21.78
N ASP A 25 -0.57 -28.88 -22.60
CA ASP A 25 0.79 -29.39 -22.42
C ASP A 25 1.69 -28.46 -21.57
N GLU A 26 1.15 -27.32 -21.12
CA GLU A 26 1.77 -26.33 -20.22
C GLU A 26 3.11 -25.70 -20.70
N GLN A 27 3.54 -25.98 -21.94
CA GLN A 27 4.70 -25.33 -22.58
C GLN A 27 4.51 -23.82 -22.75
N ARG A 28 5.56 -23.05 -22.44
CA ARG A 28 5.65 -21.59 -22.60
C ARG A 28 6.72 -21.25 -23.66
N PRO A 29 6.58 -20.16 -24.44
CA PRO A 29 5.51 -19.16 -24.37
C PRO A 29 4.15 -19.65 -24.91
N ASN A 30 4.14 -20.56 -25.90
CA ASN A 30 2.92 -21.09 -26.50
C ASN A 30 2.83 -22.61 -26.33
N CYS A 31 1.65 -23.10 -25.96
CA CYS A 31 1.37 -24.53 -25.86
C CYS A 31 1.16 -25.15 -27.26
N THR A 32 1.53 -26.42 -27.43
CA THR A 32 1.51 -27.13 -28.72
C THR A 32 0.12 -27.04 -29.39
N ILE A 33 -0.96 -27.14 -28.61
CA ILE A 33 -2.34 -27.09 -29.12
C ILE A 33 -2.69 -25.69 -29.66
N CYS A 34 -2.21 -24.62 -29.04
CA CYS A 34 -2.46 -23.26 -29.53
C CYS A 34 -1.60 -22.95 -30.76
N THR A 35 -0.32 -23.33 -30.72
CA THR A 35 0.63 -23.20 -31.84
C THR A 35 0.14 -23.90 -33.11
N GLN A 36 -0.30 -25.16 -33.01
CA GLN A 36 -0.86 -25.93 -34.14
C GLN A 36 -2.15 -25.33 -34.73
N ARG A 37 -2.80 -24.40 -34.03
CA ARG A 37 -4.08 -23.81 -34.41
C ARG A 37 -3.99 -22.33 -34.75
N GLN A 38 -2.80 -21.73 -34.59
CA GLN A 38 -2.59 -20.28 -34.68
C GLN A 38 -3.55 -19.50 -33.76
N GLU A 39 -3.92 -20.11 -32.63
CA GLU A 39 -4.72 -19.50 -31.55
C GLU A 39 -3.78 -18.86 -30.52
N GLU A 40 -4.12 -17.68 -30.00
CA GLU A 40 -3.33 -16.95 -29.00
C GLU A 40 -3.20 -17.74 -27.68
N CYS A 41 -1.97 -17.99 -27.20
CA CYS A 41 -1.74 -18.84 -26.03
C CYS A 41 -1.59 -18.05 -24.72
N VAL A 42 -2.64 -17.34 -24.30
CA VAL A 42 -2.61 -16.58 -23.04
C VAL A 42 -2.60 -17.54 -21.84
N TYR A 43 -1.49 -17.62 -21.13
CA TYR A 43 -1.44 -18.13 -19.76
C TYR A 43 -1.87 -17.01 -18.80
N SER A 44 -2.62 -17.36 -17.75
CA SER A 44 -2.83 -16.46 -16.61
C SER A 44 -1.53 -16.36 -15.84
N SER A 45 -0.71 -15.37 -16.18
CA SER A 45 0.65 -15.22 -15.69
C SER A 45 0.72 -14.38 -14.43
N GLU A 46 1.35 -14.93 -13.39
CA GLU A 46 2.19 -14.12 -12.49
C GLU A 46 3.18 -13.34 -13.38
N VAL A 47 3.22 -12.02 -13.20
CA VAL A 47 3.91 -11.06 -14.08
C VAL A 47 5.44 -11.13 -13.87
N PRO A 48 6.31 -10.66 -14.81
CA PRO A 48 6.60 -9.22 -14.85
C PRO A 48 7.06 -8.59 -16.20
N TYR A 49 7.20 -7.26 -16.21
CA TYR A 49 7.88 -6.35 -17.17
C TYR A 49 7.34 -6.08 -18.60
N PHE A 50 6.55 -5.00 -18.68
CA PHE A 50 6.69 -3.79 -19.55
C PHE A 50 6.60 -3.78 -21.11
N PHE A 51 5.93 -2.72 -21.59
CA PHE A 51 5.94 -2.04 -22.92
C PHE A 51 5.68 -2.82 -24.22
N ALA A 52 4.49 -2.63 -24.83
CA ALA A 52 4.33 -1.86 -26.09
C ALA A 52 2.87 -1.75 -26.62
N GLY A 53 2.45 -0.53 -27.01
CA GLY A 53 1.74 -0.31 -28.28
C GLY A 53 0.24 -0.63 -28.47
N LYS A 54 -0.63 0.32 -28.07
CA LYS A 54 -1.80 0.87 -28.83
C LYS A 54 -2.95 -0.05 -29.36
N GLN A 55 -4.19 0.45 -29.15
CA GLN A 55 -5.40 0.31 -30.02
C GLN A 55 -6.11 -1.08 -30.07
N SER A 56 -7.42 -1.22 -30.37
CA SER A 56 -8.55 -0.26 -30.40
C SER A 56 -9.93 -0.98 -30.45
N ARG A 57 -10.93 -0.43 -29.74
CA ARG A 57 -12.41 -0.42 -29.95
C ARG A 57 -13.22 -1.68 -30.39
N LYS A 58 -14.41 -1.78 -29.76
CA LYS A 58 -15.67 -2.52 -30.08
C LYS A 58 -16.12 -2.37 -31.57
N PRO A 59 -17.11 -3.12 -32.17
CA PRO A 59 -18.34 -3.66 -31.50
C PRO A 59 -19.12 -4.90 -32.08
N SER A 60 -20.14 -5.33 -31.30
CA SER A 60 -21.53 -5.74 -31.67
C SER A 60 -21.86 -6.69 -32.85
N ARG A 61 -22.75 -7.69 -32.61
CA ARG A 61 -24.00 -7.84 -33.42
C ARG A 61 -25.15 -8.65 -32.80
N ASN A 62 -26.37 -8.32 -33.25
CA ASN A 62 -27.70 -8.88 -32.90
C ASN A 62 -28.15 -10.09 -33.76
N LYS A 63 -29.12 -10.88 -33.24
CA LYS A 63 -30.28 -11.55 -33.93
C LYS A 63 -31.05 -12.39 -32.89
N GLN A 64 -32.34 -12.18 -32.57
CA GLN A 64 -33.61 -12.28 -33.34
C GLN A 64 -34.22 -13.69 -33.43
N SER A 65 -35.51 -13.79 -33.06
CA SER A 65 -36.41 -14.97 -33.02
C SER A 65 -37.12 -15.23 -34.38
N PRO A 66 -38.01 -16.24 -34.52
CA PRO A 66 -39.44 -16.20 -34.08
C PRO A 66 -39.87 -17.54 -33.39
N THR A 67 -41.11 -18.09 -33.30
CA THR A 67 -42.43 -17.85 -33.94
C THR A 67 -43.62 -18.47 -33.16
N THR A 68 -44.82 -17.86 -33.22
CA THR A 68 -46.22 -18.42 -33.17
C THR A 68 -46.68 -19.54 -32.21
N GLY A 69 -47.83 -19.34 -31.54
CA GLY A 69 -48.67 -20.38 -30.90
C GLY A 69 -50.04 -19.87 -30.38
N GLN A 70 -51.15 -20.32 -30.98
CA GLN A 70 -52.52 -19.77 -30.93
C GLN A 70 -53.35 -19.87 -29.61
N THR A 71 -53.99 -18.75 -29.24
CA THR A 71 -55.41 -18.52 -28.80
C THR A 71 -56.25 -19.54 -28.01
N SER A 72 -56.92 -19.07 -26.94
CA SER A 72 -58.39 -19.21 -26.72
C SER A 72 -58.87 -18.33 -25.53
N ASN A 73 -60.19 -18.05 -25.44
CA ASN A 73 -60.79 -17.12 -24.45
C ASN A 73 -61.67 -17.82 -23.40
N ALA A 74 -61.62 -17.33 -22.16
CA ALA A 74 -62.71 -17.40 -21.17
C ALA A 74 -62.58 -16.18 -20.21
N ALA A 75 -63.65 -15.74 -19.55
CA ALA A 75 -63.66 -14.51 -18.76
C ALA A 75 -64.30 -14.68 -17.37
N SER A 76 -63.73 -14.00 -16.37
CA SER A 76 -64.31 -13.84 -15.03
C SER A 76 -63.84 -12.53 -14.37
N VAL A 77 -64.69 -12.01 -13.48
CA VAL A 77 -64.67 -10.69 -12.82
C VAL A 77 -63.57 -10.61 -11.72
N PRO A 78 -63.02 -9.43 -11.35
CA PRO A 78 -61.65 -9.34 -10.85
C PRO A 78 -61.48 -9.40 -9.32
N GLU A 79 -60.38 -10.02 -8.89
CA GLU A 79 -59.77 -9.89 -7.54
C GLU A 79 -58.37 -9.22 -7.63
N ASP A 80 -58.12 -8.48 -8.73
CA ASP A 80 -56.78 -8.36 -9.30
C ASP A 80 -55.86 -7.27 -8.75
N GLU A 81 -56.28 -6.35 -7.87
CA GLU A 81 -55.34 -5.29 -7.41
C GLU A 81 -54.20 -5.84 -6.54
N ALA A 82 -54.51 -6.77 -5.63
CA ALA A 82 -53.48 -7.46 -4.83
C ALA A 82 -52.70 -8.50 -5.67
N SER A 83 -53.39 -9.21 -6.57
CA SER A 83 -52.80 -10.22 -7.45
C SER A 83 -51.85 -9.60 -8.48
N ALA A 84 -52.25 -8.52 -9.15
CA ALA A 84 -51.44 -7.82 -10.15
C ALA A 84 -50.20 -7.15 -9.53
N LEU A 85 -50.26 -6.65 -8.30
CA LEU A 85 -49.06 -6.19 -7.57
C LEU A 85 -48.07 -7.35 -7.35
N LEU A 86 -48.54 -8.50 -6.86
CA LEU A 86 -47.70 -9.69 -6.69
C LEU A 86 -47.19 -10.24 -8.02
N HIS A 87 -47.99 -10.19 -9.09
CA HIS A 87 -47.58 -10.59 -10.43
C HIS A 87 -46.63 -9.58 -11.08
N GLN A 88 -46.71 -8.28 -10.81
CA GLN A 88 -45.70 -7.31 -11.25
C GLN A 88 -44.36 -7.54 -10.53
N ILE A 89 -44.39 -7.83 -9.22
CA ILE A 89 -43.20 -8.21 -8.44
C ILE A 89 -42.61 -9.53 -8.97
N GLY A 90 -43.44 -10.51 -9.32
CA GLY A 90 -43.02 -11.84 -9.80
C GLY A 90 -42.74 -11.97 -11.31
N SER A 91 -43.18 -11.04 -12.15
CA SER A 91 -42.98 -11.04 -13.61
C SER A 91 -42.10 -9.90 -14.12
N ALA A 92 -41.63 -9.02 -13.23
CA ALA A 92 -40.38 -8.32 -13.45
C ALA A 92 -39.32 -9.37 -13.82
N GLN A 93 -38.73 -9.25 -15.01
CA GLN A 93 -37.53 -10.01 -15.33
C GLN A 93 -36.53 -9.78 -14.19
N ILE A 94 -35.86 -10.83 -13.73
CA ILE A 94 -34.73 -10.70 -12.80
C ILE A 94 -33.59 -10.05 -13.57
N SER A 95 -33.71 -8.73 -13.73
CA SER A 95 -32.61 -7.83 -14.00
C SER A 95 -31.60 -8.12 -12.91
N THR A 96 -30.40 -8.52 -13.31
CA THR A 96 -29.28 -8.65 -12.38
C THR A 96 -28.98 -7.24 -11.87
N GLY A 97 -29.64 -6.89 -10.75
CA GLY A 97 -29.41 -5.64 -10.04
C GLY A 97 -27.94 -5.54 -9.61
N PRO A 98 -27.48 -4.36 -9.17
CA PRO A 98 -26.10 -4.19 -8.73
C PRO A 98 -25.78 -5.23 -7.64
N VAL A 99 -24.93 -6.19 -7.99
CA VAL A 99 -24.49 -7.23 -7.07
C VAL A 99 -23.53 -6.57 -6.09
N LEU A 100 -23.99 -6.39 -4.85
CA LEU A 100 -23.18 -5.79 -3.80
C LEU A 100 -21.98 -6.69 -3.48
N ASN A 101 -20.78 -6.17 -3.72
CA ASN A 101 -19.56 -6.86 -3.32
C ASN A 101 -19.35 -6.66 -1.81
N MET A 102 -19.83 -7.63 -1.03
CA MET A 102 -19.70 -7.61 0.43
C MET A 102 -18.25 -7.59 0.91
N GLU A 103 -17.28 -8.05 0.10
CA GLU A 103 -15.87 -8.01 0.46
C GLU A 103 -15.29 -6.60 0.33
N GLU A 104 -15.63 -5.87 -0.75
CA GLU A 104 -15.23 -4.45 -0.89
C GLU A 104 -15.91 -3.57 0.17
N LEU A 105 -17.19 -3.80 0.46
CA LEU A 105 -17.91 -3.08 1.52
C LEU A 105 -17.30 -3.34 2.92
N GLU A 106 -16.82 -4.56 3.20
CA GLU A 106 -16.10 -4.85 4.46
C GLU A 106 -14.77 -4.07 4.55
N LEU A 107 -14.08 -3.85 3.43
CA LEU A 107 -12.84 -3.09 3.37
C LEU A 107 -13.04 -1.58 3.50
N GLU A 108 -14.12 -1.03 2.94
CA GLU A 108 -14.55 0.37 3.16
C GLU A 108 -14.92 0.59 4.63
N LEU A 109 -15.71 -0.31 5.22
CA LEU A 109 -16.05 -0.25 6.64
C LEU A 109 -14.81 -0.35 7.53
N GLN A 110 -13.83 -1.20 7.18
CA GLN A 110 -12.56 -1.27 7.92
C GLN A 110 -11.73 0.02 7.78
N TRP A 111 -11.78 0.72 6.64
CA TRP A 111 -11.14 2.03 6.48
C TRP A 111 -11.75 3.06 7.43
N ILE A 112 -13.07 3.22 7.36
CA ILE A 112 -13.85 4.18 8.14
C ILE A 112 -13.70 3.90 9.63
N MET A 113 -13.80 2.64 10.06
CA MET A 113 -13.75 2.29 11.48
C MET A 113 -12.33 2.30 12.06
N GLN A 114 -11.30 1.92 11.30
CA GLN A 114 -9.97 1.63 11.88
C GLN A 114 -8.77 2.08 11.04
N THR A 115 -8.65 1.71 9.75
CA THR A 115 -7.38 1.83 9.00
C THR A 115 -6.87 3.27 8.87
N HIS A 116 -7.76 4.24 8.67
CA HIS A 116 -7.36 5.65 8.48
C HIS A 116 -6.57 6.22 9.68
N LYS A 117 -6.80 5.70 10.89
CA LYS A 117 -6.23 6.20 12.15
C LYS A 117 -4.71 6.09 12.19
N LEU A 118 -4.15 5.11 11.49
CA LEU A 118 -2.72 4.90 11.27
C LEU A 118 -2.00 6.15 10.73
N LEU A 119 -2.68 6.91 9.87
CA LEU A 119 -2.13 8.03 9.10
C LEU A 119 -2.40 9.39 9.76
N ALA A 120 -3.23 9.41 10.80
CA ALA A 120 -3.56 10.61 11.56
C ALA A 120 -2.48 10.93 12.61
N ARG A 121 -2.40 12.22 12.99
CA ARG A 121 -1.54 12.73 14.08
C ARG A 121 -2.25 13.68 15.05
N ASN A 122 -3.50 14.00 14.76
CA ASN A 122 -4.39 14.82 15.56
C ASN A 122 -5.82 14.68 14.99
N GLU A 123 -6.78 15.34 15.62
CA GLU A 123 -8.19 15.32 15.23
C GLU A 123 -8.46 15.89 13.81
N GLU A 124 -7.65 16.82 13.35
CA GLU A 124 -7.84 17.49 12.05
C GLU A 124 -7.34 16.60 10.90
N THR A 125 -6.12 16.09 11.01
CA THR A 125 -5.57 15.11 10.06
C THR A 125 -6.38 13.82 10.03
N ARG A 126 -6.97 13.40 11.17
CA ARG A 126 -7.94 12.28 11.21
C ARG A 126 -9.11 12.53 10.27
N LYS A 127 -9.76 13.70 10.34
CA LYS A 127 -10.88 14.07 9.44
C LYS A 127 -10.49 14.07 7.96
N VAL A 128 -9.26 14.48 7.63
CA VAL A 128 -8.77 14.42 6.24
C VAL A 128 -8.70 12.96 5.76
N TRP A 129 -8.06 12.05 6.50
CA TRP A 129 -7.96 10.63 6.09
C TRP A 129 -9.30 9.88 6.17
N GLU A 130 -10.10 10.13 7.20
CA GLU A 130 -11.38 9.47 7.45
C GLU A 130 -12.45 9.85 6.41
N THR A 131 -12.54 11.13 6.03
CA THR A 131 -13.60 11.65 5.16
C THR A 131 -13.08 12.14 3.82
N LEU A 132 -12.12 13.08 3.79
CA LEU A 132 -11.76 13.79 2.57
C LEU A 132 -11.02 12.91 1.57
N VAL A 133 -10.07 12.09 2.03
CA VAL A 133 -9.33 11.13 1.20
C VAL A 133 -10.27 10.09 0.60
N LEU A 134 -11.32 9.68 1.32
CA LEU A 134 -12.36 8.79 0.80
C LEU A 134 -13.22 9.49 -0.26
N GLN A 135 -13.50 10.79 -0.12
CA GLN A 135 -14.21 11.59 -1.13
C GLN A 135 -13.40 11.75 -2.43
N GLU A 136 -12.08 11.99 -2.35
CA GLU A 136 -11.21 11.97 -3.55
C GLU A 136 -11.20 10.58 -4.21
N ALA A 137 -11.19 9.50 -3.42
CA ALA A 137 -11.16 8.12 -3.90
C ALA A 137 -12.42 7.72 -4.69
N LEU A 138 -13.57 8.34 -4.42
CA LEU A 138 -14.79 8.16 -5.21
C LEU A 138 -14.68 8.74 -6.63
N GLN A 139 -13.69 9.60 -6.90
CA GLN A 139 -13.41 10.15 -8.24
C GLN A 139 -12.16 9.51 -8.87
N GLU A 140 -11.17 9.12 -8.07
CA GLU A 140 -9.89 8.55 -8.51
C GLU A 140 -9.73 7.07 -8.12
N PRO A 141 -10.01 6.12 -9.04
CA PRO A 141 -10.08 4.69 -8.69
C PRO A 141 -8.76 4.09 -8.19
N PHE A 142 -7.60 4.66 -8.58
CA PHE A 142 -6.31 4.21 -8.08
C PHE A 142 -6.19 4.42 -6.56
N LEU A 143 -6.72 5.54 -6.05
CA LEU A 143 -6.75 5.82 -4.62
C LEU A 143 -7.72 4.89 -3.89
N MET A 144 -8.89 4.59 -4.49
CA MET A 144 -9.83 3.63 -3.91
C MET A 144 -9.21 2.23 -3.81
N HIS A 145 -8.54 1.74 -4.87
CA HIS A 145 -7.77 0.50 -4.76
C HIS A 145 -6.68 0.59 -3.67
N GLY A 146 -6.01 1.74 -3.49
CA GLY A 146 -5.10 1.97 -2.36
C GLY A 146 -5.75 1.82 -0.98
N ILE A 147 -6.91 2.45 -0.77
CA ILE A 147 -7.69 2.40 0.48
C ILE A 147 -8.11 0.96 0.79
N LEU A 148 -8.73 0.28 -0.19
CA LEU A 148 -9.18 -1.11 -0.06
C LEU A 148 -7.99 -2.05 0.19
N GLY A 149 -6.87 -1.84 -0.51
CA GLY A 149 -5.65 -2.61 -0.35
C GLY A 149 -5.01 -2.48 1.03
N LEU A 150 -4.92 -1.27 1.58
CA LEU A 150 -4.37 -1.05 2.93
C LEU A 150 -5.33 -1.55 4.02
N SER A 151 -6.65 -1.43 3.83
CA SER A 151 -7.63 -2.05 4.73
C SER A 151 -7.58 -3.58 4.69
N ALA A 152 -7.34 -4.19 3.53
CA ALA A 152 -7.17 -5.64 3.41
C ALA A 152 -5.90 -6.10 4.12
N LEU A 153 -4.80 -5.35 3.99
CA LEU A 153 -3.57 -5.61 4.74
C LEU A 153 -3.82 -5.54 6.26
N HIS A 154 -4.57 -4.54 6.71
CA HIS A 154 -4.97 -4.37 8.11
C HIS A 154 -5.85 -5.54 8.61
N LEU A 155 -6.81 -6.03 7.81
CA LEU A 155 -7.57 -7.25 8.14
C LEU A 155 -6.68 -8.50 8.18
N SER A 156 -5.63 -8.60 7.36
CA SER A 156 -4.70 -9.73 7.39
C SER A 156 -3.86 -9.77 8.69
N HIS A 157 -3.60 -8.61 9.28
CA HIS A 157 -2.97 -8.48 10.59
C HIS A 157 -3.96 -8.81 11.72
N LEU A 158 -5.15 -8.19 11.73
CA LEU A 158 -6.17 -8.39 12.77
C LEU A 158 -6.82 -9.79 12.77
N ARG A 159 -6.75 -10.53 11.66
CA ARG A 159 -7.38 -11.86 11.49
C ARG A 159 -6.34 -12.92 11.07
N ALA A 160 -5.24 -12.94 11.83
CA ALA A 160 -4.04 -13.75 11.62
C ALA A 160 -4.26 -15.28 11.53
N ASP A 161 -5.43 -15.77 11.95
CA ASP A 161 -5.86 -17.16 11.82
C ASP A 161 -6.21 -17.52 10.35
N ASN A 162 -7.32 -18.24 10.15
CA ASN A 162 -7.76 -18.84 8.89
C ASN A 162 -7.97 -17.89 7.69
N SER A 163 -7.82 -16.57 7.85
CA SER A 163 -8.12 -15.59 6.80
C SER A 163 -6.95 -14.69 6.38
N GLN A 164 -5.80 -14.74 7.05
CA GLN A 164 -4.64 -13.89 6.74
C GLN A 164 -4.22 -13.97 5.27
N ALA A 165 -4.03 -15.18 4.74
CA ALA A 165 -3.63 -15.40 3.34
C ALA A 165 -4.68 -14.90 2.32
N LYS A 166 -5.98 -14.94 2.66
CA LYS A 166 -7.05 -14.36 1.83
C LYS A 166 -6.88 -12.83 1.77
N TRP A 167 -6.80 -12.19 2.94
CA TRP A 167 -6.74 -10.74 3.03
C TRP A 167 -5.44 -10.16 2.48
N LEU A 168 -4.30 -10.83 2.68
CA LEU A 168 -3.02 -10.45 2.08
C LEU A 168 -3.04 -10.58 0.54
N SER A 169 -3.68 -11.61 0.00
CA SER A 169 -3.87 -11.78 -1.45
C SER A 169 -4.74 -10.66 -2.05
N ILE A 170 -5.83 -10.30 -1.38
CA ILE A 170 -6.69 -9.16 -1.76
C ILE A 170 -5.89 -7.84 -1.67
N ALA A 171 -5.15 -7.63 -0.58
CA ALA A 171 -4.31 -6.45 -0.39
C ALA A 171 -3.30 -6.25 -1.53
N MET A 172 -2.58 -7.31 -1.89
CA MET A 172 -1.62 -7.30 -3.00
C MET A 172 -2.29 -7.11 -4.36
N SER A 173 -3.46 -7.70 -4.59
CA SER A 173 -4.24 -7.50 -5.82
C SER A 173 -4.62 -6.02 -6.01
N HIS A 174 -5.23 -5.41 -4.98
CA HIS A 174 -5.61 -4.00 -5.00
C HIS A 174 -4.39 -3.07 -5.13
N LYS A 175 -3.30 -3.33 -4.38
CA LYS A 175 -2.03 -2.59 -4.51
C LYS A 175 -1.49 -2.61 -5.95
N ASN A 176 -1.48 -3.77 -6.59
CA ASN A 176 -0.92 -3.91 -7.94
C ASN A 176 -1.74 -3.13 -9.00
N VAL A 177 -3.07 -3.17 -8.92
CA VAL A 177 -3.95 -2.36 -9.78
C VAL A 177 -3.74 -0.87 -9.52
N ALA A 178 -3.72 -0.47 -8.24
CA ALA A 178 -3.53 0.93 -7.86
C ALA A 178 -2.20 1.51 -8.34
N ILE A 179 -1.09 0.79 -8.14
CA ILE A 179 0.25 1.21 -8.60
C ILE A 179 0.30 1.33 -10.13
N SER A 180 -0.34 0.42 -10.87
CA SER A 180 -0.41 0.53 -12.34
C SER A 180 -1.10 1.83 -12.78
N MET A 181 -2.29 2.10 -12.24
CA MET A 181 -3.08 3.29 -12.59
C MET A 181 -2.42 4.59 -12.14
N PHE A 182 -1.84 4.61 -10.94
CA PHE A 182 -1.05 5.75 -10.42
C PHE A 182 0.16 6.05 -11.31
N SER A 183 0.87 5.00 -11.76
CA SER A 183 2.06 5.15 -12.61
C SER A 183 1.75 5.79 -13.98
N GLU A 184 0.55 5.57 -14.51
CA GLU A 184 0.08 6.23 -15.73
C GLU A 184 -0.17 7.74 -15.51
N GLN A 185 -0.64 8.15 -14.32
CA GLN A 185 -0.87 9.55 -13.97
C GLN A 185 0.40 10.33 -13.57
N LEU A 186 1.51 9.68 -13.21
CA LEU A 186 2.75 10.35 -12.76
C LEU A 186 3.32 11.40 -13.73
N SER A 187 2.96 11.34 -15.01
CA SER A 187 3.39 12.31 -16.03
C SER A 187 2.53 13.58 -16.11
N ASN A 188 1.34 13.59 -15.49
CA ASN A 188 0.37 14.68 -15.51
C ASN A 188 -0.23 14.87 -14.11
N ILE A 189 0.53 15.52 -13.22
CA ILE A 189 0.07 15.90 -11.88
C ILE A 189 -0.34 17.37 -11.91
N ASP A 190 -1.60 17.65 -11.58
CA ASP A 190 -2.14 19.01 -11.47
C ASP A 190 -3.18 19.12 -10.35
N ARG A 191 -3.84 20.28 -10.23
CA ARG A 191 -4.79 20.60 -9.15
C ARG A 191 -6.01 19.69 -9.09
N SER A 192 -6.37 18.96 -10.15
CA SER A 192 -7.47 18.00 -10.12
C SER A 192 -7.10 16.70 -9.40
N ASN A 193 -5.89 16.17 -9.61
CA ASN A 193 -5.49 14.85 -9.09
C ASN A 193 -4.45 14.90 -7.96
N VAL A 194 -3.73 16.01 -7.74
CA VAL A 194 -2.60 16.06 -6.79
C VAL A 194 -2.95 15.63 -5.36
N LYS A 195 -4.17 15.92 -4.88
CA LYS A 195 -4.66 15.44 -3.57
C LYS A 195 -4.72 13.91 -3.52
N ALA A 196 -5.26 13.28 -4.55
CA ALA A 196 -5.36 11.83 -4.64
C ALA A 196 -4.00 11.16 -4.86
N MET A 197 -3.15 11.75 -5.72
CA MET A 197 -1.78 11.29 -5.96
C MET A 197 -0.96 11.33 -4.65
N MET A 198 -1.03 12.43 -3.90
CA MET A 198 -0.37 12.59 -2.59
C MET A 198 -0.87 11.56 -1.58
N SER A 199 -2.19 11.40 -1.49
CA SER A 199 -2.82 10.43 -0.59
C SER A 199 -2.33 9.02 -0.86
N PHE A 200 -2.41 8.57 -2.11
CA PHE A 200 -2.01 7.23 -2.50
C PHE A 200 -0.52 6.98 -2.30
N ALA A 201 0.33 7.95 -2.61
CA ALA A 201 1.77 7.85 -2.36
C ALA A 201 2.07 7.63 -0.86
N GLY A 202 1.30 8.25 0.03
CA GLY A 202 1.32 7.94 1.48
C GLY A 202 0.84 6.52 1.83
N LEU A 203 -0.22 6.03 1.18
CA LEU A 203 -0.70 4.66 1.37
C LEU A 203 0.34 3.60 0.94
N VAL A 204 1.11 3.86 -0.12
CA VAL A 204 2.18 2.96 -0.59
C VAL A 204 3.26 2.77 0.48
N VAL A 205 3.67 3.84 1.18
CA VAL A 205 4.66 3.77 2.27
C VAL A 205 4.11 2.94 3.44
N ALA A 206 2.87 3.21 3.87
CA ALA A 206 2.22 2.46 4.93
C ALA A 206 2.04 0.97 4.58
N PHE A 207 1.66 0.67 3.34
CA PHE A 207 1.55 -0.70 2.85
C PHE A 207 2.91 -1.40 2.88
N GLY A 208 3.97 -0.79 2.34
CA GLY A 208 5.31 -1.37 2.31
C GLY A 208 5.76 -1.84 3.70
N LEU A 209 5.71 -0.91 4.66
CA LEU A 209 6.06 -1.15 6.07
C LEU A 209 5.20 -2.23 6.73
N GLY A 210 3.87 -2.20 6.54
CA GLY A 210 2.97 -3.22 7.08
C GLY A 210 3.13 -4.60 6.43
N SER A 211 3.40 -4.67 5.13
CA SER A 211 3.49 -5.93 4.39
C SER A 211 4.72 -6.75 4.74
N ALA A 212 5.86 -6.11 4.99
CA ALA A 212 7.07 -6.79 5.50
C ALA A 212 6.84 -7.47 6.85
N LEU A 213 5.90 -6.98 7.67
CA LEU A 213 5.54 -7.55 8.96
C LEU A 213 4.52 -8.71 8.87
N THR A 214 3.96 -9.01 7.68
CA THR A 214 2.98 -10.09 7.53
C THR A 214 3.63 -11.44 7.31
N SER A 215 3.21 -12.45 8.09
CA SER A 215 3.65 -13.84 7.94
C SER A 215 3.36 -14.36 6.54
N GLY A 216 4.40 -14.83 5.84
CA GLY A 216 4.29 -15.28 4.44
C GLY A 216 4.67 -14.21 3.41
N SER A 217 5.05 -13.00 3.81
CA SER A 217 5.89 -12.16 2.96
C SER A 217 7.20 -12.91 2.63
N PRO A 218 7.68 -12.93 1.37
CA PRO A 218 8.94 -13.60 1.01
C PRO A 218 10.16 -12.91 1.64
N GLU A 219 10.05 -11.63 1.95
CA GLU A 219 11.07 -10.82 2.61
C GLU A 219 10.45 -10.10 3.81
N GLY A 220 11.11 -10.20 4.97
CA GLY A 220 10.70 -9.53 6.21
C GLY A 220 11.26 -8.10 6.33
N PRO A 221 11.09 -7.45 7.48
CA PRO A 221 11.80 -6.20 7.77
C PRO A 221 13.31 -6.45 7.77
N SER A 222 14.08 -5.58 7.13
CA SER A 222 15.55 -5.60 7.08
C SER A 222 16.10 -4.19 6.82
N LEU A 223 17.41 -3.97 7.00
CA LEU A 223 18.03 -2.68 6.70
C LEU A 223 17.83 -2.30 5.22
N ASN A 224 17.98 -3.26 4.31
CA ASN A 224 17.79 -3.02 2.87
C ASN A 224 16.35 -2.63 2.54
N SER A 225 15.35 -3.38 3.03
CA SER A 225 13.95 -3.07 2.74
C SER A 225 13.49 -1.74 3.36
N LEU A 226 14.09 -1.31 4.48
CA LEU A 226 13.85 0.03 5.02
C LEU A 226 14.44 1.14 4.12
N ILE A 227 15.66 0.95 3.60
CA ILE A 227 16.31 1.88 2.67
C ILE A 227 15.52 1.97 1.35
N GLU A 228 14.99 0.86 0.84
CA GLU A 228 14.10 0.84 -0.32
C GLU A 228 12.80 1.62 -0.06
N ILE A 229 12.17 1.44 1.11
CA ILE A 229 10.96 2.21 1.50
C ILE A 229 11.26 3.72 1.59
N PHE A 230 12.42 4.12 2.11
CA PHE A 230 12.85 5.53 2.07
C PHE A 230 13.07 6.03 0.64
N THR A 231 13.68 5.21 -0.21
CA THR A 231 13.95 5.55 -1.62
C THR A 231 12.64 5.71 -2.40
N LEU A 232 11.67 4.82 -2.23
CA LEU A 232 10.31 4.92 -2.77
C LEU A 232 9.59 6.17 -2.25
N SER A 233 9.83 6.57 -1.00
CA SER A 233 9.22 7.75 -0.39
C SER A 233 9.66 9.08 -1.03
N ARG A 234 10.75 9.09 -1.82
CA ARG A 234 11.11 10.24 -2.68
C ARG A 234 10.07 10.51 -3.78
N GLY A 235 9.36 9.48 -4.23
CA GLY A 235 8.21 9.64 -5.14
C GLY A 235 7.09 10.49 -4.51
N VAL A 236 6.88 10.35 -3.20
CA VAL A 236 5.92 11.18 -2.44
C VAL A 236 6.35 12.65 -2.45
N GLN A 237 7.66 12.94 -2.28
CA GLN A 237 8.20 14.31 -2.38
C GLN A 237 7.89 14.93 -3.74
N ALA A 238 8.15 14.20 -4.83
CA ALA A 238 7.92 14.69 -6.20
C ALA A 238 6.44 15.04 -6.45
N VAL A 239 5.52 14.20 -5.95
CA VAL A 239 4.07 14.45 -6.03
C VAL A 239 3.65 15.67 -5.20
N VAL A 240 4.12 15.79 -3.95
CA VAL A 240 3.78 16.91 -3.06
C VAL A 240 4.34 18.24 -3.58
N ASN A 241 5.50 18.22 -4.23
CA ASN A 241 6.16 19.40 -4.77
C ASN A 241 5.62 19.85 -6.14
N ALA A 242 4.62 19.17 -6.71
CA ALA A 242 4.02 19.56 -7.99
C ALA A 242 3.11 20.79 -7.87
N GLU A 243 2.27 20.87 -6.82
CA GLU A 243 1.32 21.95 -6.55
C GLU A 243 1.29 22.32 -5.04
N PRO A 244 2.43 22.73 -4.45
CA PRO A 244 2.59 22.82 -2.99
C PRO A 244 1.77 23.95 -2.36
N GLU A 245 1.59 25.10 -3.03
CA GLU A 245 0.74 26.19 -2.53
C GLU A 245 -0.74 25.78 -2.53
N PHE A 246 -1.20 25.13 -3.60
CA PHE A 246 -2.58 24.65 -3.71
C PHE A 246 -2.90 23.61 -2.63
N LEU A 247 -2.01 22.63 -2.43
CA LEU A 247 -2.15 21.64 -1.34
C LEU A 247 -2.29 22.30 0.04
N ARG A 248 -1.45 23.31 0.34
CA ARG A 248 -1.49 24.08 1.60
C ARG A 248 -2.68 25.04 1.75
N GLN A 249 -3.37 25.37 0.67
CA GLN A 249 -4.57 26.23 0.67
C GLN A 249 -5.89 25.43 0.54
N SER A 250 -5.80 24.14 0.21
CA SER A 250 -6.94 23.24 0.04
C SER A 250 -7.50 22.73 1.38
N ASN A 251 -8.59 21.97 1.32
CA ASN A 251 -9.12 21.20 2.44
C ASN A 251 -8.14 20.12 3.00
N PHE A 252 -7.02 19.86 2.32
CA PHE A 252 -5.94 18.98 2.78
C PHE A 252 -4.86 19.71 3.59
N ALA A 253 -4.95 21.04 3.75
CA ALA A 253 -3.97 21.85 4.49
C ALA A 253 -3.51 21.27 5.86
N PRO A 254 -4.39 20.68 6.71
CA PRO A 254 -3.95 20.09 7.97
C PRO A 254 -2.91 18.96 7.84
N LEU A 255 -2.84 18.26 6.69
CA LEU A 255 -1.81 17.23 6.46
C LEU A 255 -0.41 17.84 6.31
N PHE A 256 -0.29 19.13 6.03
CA PHE A 256 0.98 19.84 5.80
C PHE A 256 1.45 20.65 7.01
N ASP A 257 0.59 20.96 7.98
CA ASP A 257 1.03 21.51 9.28
C ASP A 257 1.65 20.41 10.16
N VAL A 258 2.97 20.35 10.11
CA VAL A 258 3.83 19.37 10.78
C VAL A 258 4.56 20.00 11.98
N THR A 259 4.04 21.11 12.51
CA THR A 259 4.59 21.79 13.69
C THR A 259 4.74 20.79 14.86
N PRO A 260 5.96 20.57 15.39
CA PRO A 260 6.18 19.59 16.45
C PRO A 260 5.38 19.93 17.71
N PRO A 261 4.72 18.95 18.36
CA PRO A 261 4.02 19.20 19.60
C PRO A 261 5.00 19.51 20.73
N GLN A 262 4.58 20.33 21.70
CA GLN A 262 5.35 20.53 22.92
C GLN A 262 5.33 19.25 23.76
N VAL A 263 6.51 18.75 24.12
CA VAL A 263 6.71 17.51 24.86
C VAL A 263 7.74 17.71 25.98
N SER A 264 7.55 17.00 27.09
CA SER A 264 8.58 16.87 28.12
C SER A 264 9.58 15.80 27.67
N TRP A 265 10.68 16.23 27.05
CA TRP A 265 11.74 15.33 26.60
C TRP A 265 12.41 14.59 27.77
N PRO A 266 12.54 13.25 27.72
CA PRO A 266 13.37 12.52 28.67
C PRO A 266 14.86 12.84 28.49
N ASP A 267 15.58 13.08 29.59
CA ASP A 267 17.01 13.50 29.58
C ASP A 267 17.90 12.59 28.72
N HIS A 268 17.71 11.27 28.81
CA HIS A 268 18.48 10.28 28.07
C HIS A 268 18.31 10.38 26.55
N ILE A 269 17.17 10.89 26.07
CA ILE A 269 16.91 11.15 24.64
C ILE A 269 17.57 12.47 24.20
N LEU A 270 17.53 13.50 25.06
CA LEU A 270 18.27 14.75 24.81
C LEU A 270 19.77 14.46 24.69
N VAL A 271 20.34 13.72 25.66
CA VAL A 271 21.74 13.30 25.67
C VAL A 271 22.11 12.47 24.43
N ALA A 272 21.19 11.65 23.89
CA ALA A 272 21.42 10.90 22.66
C ALA A 272 21.55 11.82 21.43
N PHE A 273 20.65 12.80 21.27
CA PHE A 273 20.76 13.80 20.19
C PHE A 273 22.01 14.69 20.34
N ASP A 274 22.32 15.14 21.57
CA ASP A 274 23.53 15.88 21.90
C ASP A 274 24.82 15.13 21.50
N ARG A 275 24.85 13.80 21.70
CA ARG A 275 25.96 12.93 21.28
C ARG A 275 26.03 12.84 19.75
N LEU A 276 24.91 12.67 19.06
CA LEU A 276 24.86 12.66 17.59
C LEU A 276 25.41 13.96 16.99
N GLU A 277 25.00 15.12 17.49
CA GLU A 277 25.45 16.43 16.98
C GLU A 277 26.94 16.67 17.21
N LYS A 278 27.46 16.32 18.40
CA LYS A 278 28.89 16.42 18.70
C LYS A 278 29.71 15.49 17.79
N LEU A 279 29.23 14.28 17.55
CA LEU A 279 29.85 13.34 16.61
C LEU A 279 29.76 13.82 15.15
N ASN A 280 28.67 14.48 14.74
CA ASN A 280 28.51 15.06 13.40
C ASN A 280 29.63 16.08 13.08
N VAL A 281 29.96 16.93 14.06
CA VAL A 281 31.04 17.92 13.95
C VAL A 281 32.41 17.24 13.94
N GLN A 282 32.62 16.22 14.77
CA GLN A 282 33.87 15.45 14.80
C GLN A 282 34.13 14.72 13.48
N CYS A 283 33.12 14.02 12.93
CA CYS A 283 33.24 13.35 11.63
C CYS A 283 33.48 14.35 10.49
N GLY A 284 32.89 15.55 10.54
CA GLY A 284 33.16 16.62 9.58
C GLY A 284 34.57 17.20 9.64
N GLN A 285 35.26 17.07 10.78
CA GLN A 285 36.68 17.46 10.93
C GLN A 285 37.64 16.33 10.52
N GLN A 286 37.22 15.07 10.63
CA GLN A 286 38.05 13.89 10.42
C GLN A 286 37.96 13.32 8.99
N PHE A 287 36.79 13.39 8.34
CA PHE A 287 36.52 12.71 7.07
C PHE A 287 36.12 13.70 5.97
N ALA A 288 36.96 13.83 4.94
CA ALA A 288 36.81 14.84 3.88
C ALA A 288 35.53 14.72 3.00
N HIS A 289 34.77 13.63 3.13
CA HIS A 289 33.50 13.41 2.43
C HIS A 289 32.27 13.47 3.34
N HIS A 290 32.44 13.73 4.64
CA HIS A 290 31.34 13.78 5.61
C HIS A 290 30.52 15.08 5.46
N ASN A 291 29.24 14.96 5.11
CA ASN A 291 28.39 16.11 4.83
C ASN A 291 27.64 16.60 6.09
N THR A 292 28.35 17.32 6.97
CA THR A 292 27.82 17.79 8.27
C THR A 292 26.45 18.48 8.16
N ALA A 293 26.23 19.30 7.12
CA ALA A 293 24.99 20.05 6.90
C ALA A 293 23.84 19.20 6.31
N VAL A 294 24.11 18.02 5.76
CA VAL A 294 23.06 17.01 5.51
C VAL A 294 22.68 16.34 6.82
N TYR A 295 23.67 15.84 7.57
CA TYR A 295 23.43 15.12 8.83
C TYR A 295 22.78 15.98 9.92
N GLU A 296 23.13 17.27 10.03
CA GLU A 296 22.49 18.22 10.94
C GLU A 296 20.98 18.35 10.65
N ARG A 297 20.60 18.44 9.37
CA ARG A 297 19.19 18.42 8.97
C ARG A 297 18.53 17.09 9.31
N VAL A 298 19.21 15.95 9.07
CA VAL A 298 18.70 14.62 9.41
C VAL A 298 18.40 14.49 10.90
N ILE A 299 19.31 14.94 11.77
CA ILE A 299 19.14 14.94 13.22
C ILE A 299 17.97 15.84 13.61
N ASN A 300 17.90 17.06 13.08
CA ASN A 300 16.86 18.04 13.43
C ASN A 300 15.46 17.55 13.07
N TYR A 301 15.19 17.13 11.82
CA TYR A 301 13.84 16.63 11.52
C TYR A 301 13.55 15.27 12.18
N SER A 302 14.56 14.49 12.57
CA SER A 302 14.34 13.31 13.42
C SER A 302 13.88 13.68 14.82
N ARG A 303 14.48 14.71 15.43
CA ARG A 303 14.07 15.29 16.72
C ARG A 303 12.66 15.88 16.65
N GLU A 304 12.35 16.64 15.60
CA GLU A 304 10.99 17.17 15.34
C GLU A 304 9.94 16.05 15.26
N LEU A 305 10.23 14.98 14.51
CA LEU A 305 9.30 13.87 14.29
C LEU A 305 9.15 12.95 15.50
N ALA A 306 10.22 12.74 16.27
CA ALA A 306 10.18 11.94 17.50
C ALA A 306 9.25 12.54 18.58
N ALA A 307 9.01 13.86 18.59
CA ALA A 307 8.03 14.49 19.46
C ALA A 307 6.59 13.95 19.23
N PHE A 308 6.24 13.59 17.99
CA PHE A 308 4.96 12.94 17.69
C PHE A 308 4.91 11.51 18.26
N THR A 309 6.01 10.75 18.20
CA THR A 309 6.09 9.39 18.79
C THR A 309 5.91 9.40 20.31
N LEU A 310 6.40 10.44 21.00
CA LEU A 310 6.25 10.56 22.46
C LEU A 310 4.80 10.80 22.92
N LEU A 311 3.92 11.34 22.05
CA LEU A 311 2.50 11.58 22.38
C LEU A 311 1.54 10.60 21.69
N GLN A 312 1.87 10.14 20.50
CA GLN A 312 1.03 9.26 19.65
C GLN A 312 1.91 8.20 18.96
N PRO A 313 2.44 7.21 19.70
CA PRO A 313 3.28 6.14 19.14
C PRO A 313 2.56 5.26 18.11
N THR A 314 1.22 5.31 18.06
CA THR A 314 0.38 4.63 17.06
C THR A 314 0.31 5.36 15.71
N SER A 315 0.84 6.58 15.59
CA SER A 315 0.86 7.37 14.36
C SER A 315 2.04 7.00 13.46
N MET A 316 1.84 6.96 12.14
CA MET A 316 2.91 6.82 11.14
C MET A 316 3.72 8.12 10.92
N THR A 317 3.48 9.18 11.69
CA THR A 317 4.10 10.50 11.48
C THR A 317 5.62 10.46 11.52
N LEU A 318 6.23 9.72 12.46
CA LEU A 318 7.67 9.49 12.45
C LEU A 318 8.11 8.73 11.20
N THR A 319 7.53 7.54 10.99
CA THR A 319 8.03 6.57 10.02
C THR A 319 7.90 7.06 8.58
N SER A 320 6.72 7.59 8.24
CA SER A 320 6.50 8.21 6.93
C SER A 320 7.15 9.59 6.85
N GLY A 321 7.15 10.37 7.93
CA GLY A 321 7.71 11.71 7.94
C GLY A 321 9.23 11.75 7.74
N PHE A 322 9.96 10.78 8.26
CA PHE A 322 11.41 10.64 8.05
C PHE A 322 11.69 10.18 6.62
N ALA A 323 10.97 9.15 6.16
CA ALA A 323 11.09 8.62 4.81
C ALA A 323 10.81 9.70 3.73
N ILE A 324 9.82 10.57 3.97
CA ILE A 324 9.46 11.69 3.09
C ILE A 324 10.46 12.87 3.21
N ARG A 325 11.30 12.95 4.24
CA ARG A 325 12.29 14.05 4.41
C ARG A 325 13.74 13.68 4.12
N ALA A 326 14.08 12.40 4.09
CA ALA A 326 15.45 11.91 3.89
C ALA A 326 16.10 12.48 2.60
N PRO A 327 17.20 13.24 2.70
CA PRO A 327 17.96 13.70 1.53
C PRO A 327 18.58 12.54 0.76
N GLU A 328 18.66 12.70 -0.57
CA GLU A 328 19.32 11.74 -1.46
C GLU A 328 20.75 11.39 -1.03
N VAL A 329 21.53 12.38 -0.56
CA VAL A 329 22.88 12.16 -0.04
C VAL A 329 22.88 11.21 1.15
N TYR A 330 21.96 11.38 2.09
CA TYR A 330 21.86 10.51 3.28
C TYR A 330 21.43 9.08 2.91
N LEU A 331 20.54 8.92 1.92
CA LEU A 331 20.16 7.60 1.42
C LEU A 331 21.30 6.93 0.64
N SER A 332 22.07 7.70 -0.14
CA SER A 332 23.28 7.22 -0.81
C SER A 332 24.36 6.77 0.19
N ASP A 333 24.52 7.50 1.30
CA ASP A 333 25.44 7.16 2.39
C ASP A 333 25.01 5.87 3.10
N LEU A 334 23.69 5.68 3.36
CA LEU A 334 23.14 4.43 3.90
C LEU A 334 23.35 3.24 2.96
N THR A 335 23.03 3.37 1.67
CA THR A 335 23.29 2.32 0.66
C THR A 335 24.79 2.01 0.53
N SER A 336 25.66 2.99 0.79
CA SER A 336 27.12 2.82 0.80
C SER A 336 27.67 2.31 2.14
N GLY A 337 26.83 2.05 3.14
CA GLY A 337 27.24 1.56 4.46
C GLY A 337 28.06 2.55 5.29
N GLN A 338 27.92 3.87 5.05
CA GLN A 338 28.70 4.88 5.77
C GLN A 338 28.39 4.86 7.27
N LEU A 339 29.41 4.63 8.10
CA LEU A 339 29.24 4.31 9.52
C LEU A 339 28.39 5.32 10.29
N TYR A 340 28.59 6.63 10.04
CA TYR A 340 27.80 7.67 10.68
C TYR A 340 26.32 7.67 10.25
N SER A 341 26.02 7.35 8.98
CA SER A 341 24.62 7.20 8.53
C SER A 341 23.91 6.04 9.23
N LEU A 342 24.62 4.93 9.46
CA LEU A 342 24.10 3.78 10.20
C LEU A 342 23.87 4.12 11.69
N VAL A 343 24.74 4.93 12.31
CA VAL A 343 24.55 5.42 13.69
C VAL A 343 23.33 6.33 13.82
N VAL A 344 23.08 7.23 12.87
CA VAL A 344 21.88 8.08 12.84
C VAL A 344 20.63 7.22 12.62
N LEU A 345 20.69 6.23 11.73
CA LEU A 345 19.58 5.29 11.51
C LEU A 345 19.31 4.41 12.73
N ALA A 346 20.33 3.99 13.48
CA ALA A 346 20.17 3.25 14.74
C ALA A 346 19.35 4.05 15.78
N HIS A 347 19.57 5.36 15.89
CA HIS A 347 18.77 6.21 16.77
C HIS A 347 17.31 6.29 16.30
N TYR A 348 17.08 6.43 14.99
CA TYR A 348 15.74 6.33 14.41
C TYR A 348 15.06 4.97 14.70
N CYS A 349 15.81 3.86 14.66
CA CYS A 349 15.32 2.53 15.05
C CYS A 349 14.90 2.45 16.53
N GLY A 350 15.56 3.19 17.44
CA GLY A 350 15.12 3.36 18.82
C GLY A 350 13.70 3.95 18.90
N PHE A 351 13.44 5.04 18.16
CA PHE A 351 12.09 5.64 18.11
C PHE A 351 11.07 4.75 17.38
N LEU A 352 11.46 3.97 16.37
CA LEU A 352 10.58 2.94 15.79
C LEU A 352 10.18 1.89 16.82
N HIS A 353 11.09 1.49 17.71
CA HIS A 353 10.76 0.55 18.78
C HIS A 353 9.81 1.15 19.83
N MET A 354 9.90 2.46 20.12
CA MET A 354 8.90 3.17 20.92
C MET A 354 7.52 3.17 20.24
N ALA A 355 7.48 3.17 18.91
CA ALA A 355 6.28 3.09 18.07
C ALA A 355 5.82 1.65 17.74
N ARG A 356 6.45 0.60 18.28
CA ARG A 356 6.22 -0.81 17.88
C ARG A 356 4.77 -1.31 17.96
N GLU A 357 3.94 -0.72 18.82
CA GLU A 357 2.52 -1.08 18.97
C GLU A 357 1.66 -0.60 17.78
N ASN A 358 2.24 0.23 16.89
CA ASN A 358 1.71 0.49 15.56
C ASN A 358 1.90 -0.75 14.68
N TRP A 359 0.80 -1.28 14.11
CA TRP A 359 0.81 -2.51 13.31
C TRP A 359 1.61 -2.44 12.00
N CYS A 360 1.96 -1.24 11.52
CA CYS A 360 2.89 -1.05 10.41
C CYS A 360 4.36 -0.88 10.86
N VAL A 361 4.65 -0.72 12.16
CA VAL A 361 6.01 -0.53 12.69
C VAL A 361 6.53 -1.77 13.41
N GLY A 362 5.74 -2.40 14.29
CA GLY A 362 6.02 -3.73 14.85
C GLY A 362 7.50 -3.97 15.21
N SER A 363 8.13 -4.92 14.52
CA SER A 363 9.52 -5.33 14.76
C SER A 363 10.59 -4.52 14.00
N TRP A 364 10.23 -3.55 13.14
CA TRP A 364 11.19 -2.81 12.29
C TRP A 364 12.38 -2.24 13.08
N GLY A 365 12.10 -1.49 14.16
CA GLY A 365 13.15 -0.90 14.99
C GLY A 365 14.07 -1.94 15.66
N ARG A 366 13.53 -3.11 16.01
CA ARG A 366 14.29 -4.22 16.62
C ARG A 366 15.20 -4.92 15.61
N VAL A 367 14.68 -5.24 14.41
CA VAL A 367 15.42 -6.02 13.42
C VAL A 367 16.52 -5.17 12.77
N VAL A 368 16.20 -3.95 12.34
CA VAL A 368 17.15 -3.07 11.65
C VAL A 368 18.29 -2.62 12.58
N LEU A 369 18.02 -2.37 13.87
CA LEU A 369 19.09 -2.11 14.84
C LEU A 369 20.02 -3.32 15.00
N GLY A 370 19.46 -4.53 15.05
CA GLY A 370 20.24 -5.77 15.16
C GLY A 370 21.15 -6.03 13.95
N GLU A 371 20.75 -5.60 12.75
CA GLU A 371 21.60 -5.61 11.55
C GLU A 371 22.69 -4.52 11.62
N ILE A 372 22.33 -3.28 12.00
CA ILE A 372 23.29 -2.18 12.17
C ILE A 372 24.37 -2.52 13.22
N GLN A 373 24.00 -3.18 14.33
CA GLN A 373 24.95 -3.66 15.34
C GLN A 373 25.96 -4.68 14.80
N GLN A 374 25.64 -5.44 13.74
CA GLN A 374 26.57 -6.37 13.11
C GLN A 374 27.47 -5.68 12.06
N LEU A 375 27.02 -4.56 11.50
CA LEU A 375 27.76 -3.79 10.48
C LEU A 375 28.73 -2.77 11.08
N LEU A 376 28.45 -2.22 12.27
CA LEU A 376 29.31 -1.22 12.90
C LEU A 376 30.58 -1.84 13.55
N PRO A 377 31.79 -1.32 13.25
CA PRO A 377 33.01 -1.71 13.94
C PRO A 377 32.94 -1.51 15.46
N PRO A 378 33.72 -2.27 16.27
CA PRO A 378 33.67 -2.18 17.73
C PRO A 378 33.78 -0.76 18.29
N ASP A 379 34.68 0.05 17.74
CA ASP A 379 34.91 1.44 18.16
C ASP A 379 33.66 2.33 18.00
N TRP A 380 32.77 2.00 17.06
CA TRP A 380 31.55 2.76 16.78
C TRP A 380 30.34 2.30 17.60
N GLN A 381 30.40 1.12 18.25
CA GLN A 381 29.27 0.56 19.02
C GLN A 381 28.83 1.48 20.18
N HIS A 382 29.77 2.17 20.81
CA HIS A 382 29.46 3.08 21.92
C HIS A 382 28.62 4.31 21.50
N HIS A 383 28.60 4.66 20.21
CA HIS A 383 27.74 5.72 19.69
C HIS A 383 26.26 5.30 19.63
N ILE A 384 25.96 4.00 19.55
CA ILE A 384 24.58 3.48 19.51
C ILE A 384 24.10 2.94 20.87
N GLU A 385 24.73 3.35 21.98
CA GLU A 385 24.34 2.96 23.35
C GLU A 385 22.85 3.23 23.64
N TRP A 386 22.33 4.43 23.31
CA TRP A 386 20.94 4.77 23.58
C TRP A 386 19.92 3.87 22.86
N PRO A 387 19.94 3.70 21.53
CA PRO A 387 18.97 2.85 20.86
C PRO A 387 19.14 1.38 21.23
N VAL A 388 20.36 0.91 21.52
CA VAL A 388 20.60 -0.45 22.06
C VAL A 388 19.83 -0.64 23.37
N LYS A 389 19.96 0.27 24.33
CA LYS A 389 19.18 0.19 25.59
C LYS A 389 17.68 0.28 25.33
N GLN A 390 17.24 1.23 24.50
CA GLN A 390 15.82 1.44 24.18
C GLN A 390 15.12 0.25 23.48
N VAL A 391 15.87 -0.72 22.95
CA VAL A 391 15.35 -1.88 22.18
C VAL A 391 15.55 -3.21 22.91
N TRP A 392 16.53 -3.31 23.80
CA TRP A 392 16.95 -4.58 24.44
C TRP A 392 16.88 -4.60 25.97
N GLU A 393 16.69 -3.45 26.64
CA GLU A 393 16.51 -3.30 28.10
C GLU A 393 15.06 -2.92 28.45
#